data_AF-A0A927ZHU3-F1
#
_entry.id   AF-A0A927ZHU3-F1
#
_cell.length_a   1.000
_cell.length_b   1.000
_cell.length_c   1.000
_cell.angle_alpha   90.00
_cell.angle_beta   90.00
_cell.angle_gamma   90.00
#
_symmetry.space_group_name_H-M   'P 1'
#
loop_
_entity.id
_entity.type
_entity.pdbx_description
1 polymer ?
#
loop_
_entity_poly.entity_id
_entity_poly.type
_entity_poly.pdbx_seq_one_letter_code
_entity_poly.pdbx_strand_id
1 'polypeptide(L)'
;MKINRIEINDLNSPEMEVFFKLKEVQLYRYYEPDPGIFMAESANVALMALAAGYEPLALLAENERFDRAALPVLEKIAEIFGTEFQEHLPVYTAD
;
A
#
# COMPACT_ATOMS: atom_id res chain seq x y z
N MET A 1 3.37 6.04 -16.82
CA MET A 1 2.38 5.80 -15.75
C MET A 1 2.46 6.94 -14.77
N LYS A 2 1.36 7.60 -14.44
CA LYS A 2 1.33 8.62 -13.40
C LYS A 2 1.12 7.91 -12.05
N ILE A 3 1.84 8.34 -11.02
CA ILE A 3 1.80 7.72 -9.69
C ILE A 3 1.63 8.83 -8.67
N ASN A 4 0.70 8.67 -7.74
CA ASN A 4 0.55 9.57 -6.58
C ASN A 4 1.63 9.25 -5.53
N ARG A 5 2.86 9.67 -5.81
CA ARG A 5 3.98 9.53 -4.88
C ARG A 5 3.95 10.60 -3.79
N ILE A 6 4.09 10.19 -2.54
CA ILE A 6 4.11 11.05 -1.36
C ILE A 6 5.42 10.80 -0.61
N GLU A 7 6.28 11.80 -0.53
CA GLU A 7 7.56 11.69 0.16
C GLU A 7 7.39 11.82 1.67
N ILE A 8 7.88 10.83 2.42
CA ILE A 8 7.80 10.81 3.87
C ILE A 8 9.04 11.50 4.44
N ASN A 9 8.80 12.55 5.23
CA ASN A 9 9.85 13.29 5.94
C ASN A 9 9.77 13.12 7.48
N ASP A 10 8.67 12.55 7.98
CA ASP A 10 8.45 12.29 9.41
C ASP A 10 7.63 11.01 9.60
N LEU A 11 8.25 10.00 10.22
CA LEU A 11 7.60 8.72 10.53
C LEU A 11 6.53 8.84 11.64
N ASN A 12 6.49 9.96 12.36
CA ASN A 12 5.52 10.18 13.43
C ASN A 12 4.20 10.75 12.95
N SER A 13 4.08 11.09 11.66
CA SER A 13 2.87 11.70 11.11
C SER A 13 1.64 10.78 11.26
N PRO A 14 0.42 11.35 11.35
CA PRO A 14 -0.81 10.56 11.46
C PRO A 14 -1.01 9.54 10.33
N GLU A 15 -0.59 9.88 9.12
CA GLU A 15 -0.68 9.01 7.93
C GLU A 15 0.23 7.78 8.04
N MET A 16 1.31 7.89 8.82
CA MET A 16 2.29 6.82 9.01
C MET A 16 1.90 5.84 10.13
N GLU A 17 0.90 6.15 10.94
CA GLU A 17 0.50 5.30 12.07
C GLU A 17 0.07 3.90 11.64
N VAL A 18 -0.58 3.79 10.47
CA VAL A 18 -1.00 2.51 9.90
C VAL A 18 0.17 1.59 9.57
N PHE A 19 1.32 2.17 9.21
CA PHE A 19 2.51 1.42 8.82
C PHE A 19 3.42 1.08 10.00
N PHE A 20 3.51 1.95 11.02
CA PHE A 20 4.53 1.82 12.07
C PHE A 20 3.98 1.68 13.51
N LYS A 21 2.75 2.12 13.78
CA LYS A 21 2.22 2.17 15.17
C LYS A 21 1.12 1.15 15.42
N LEU A 22 0.25 0.90 14.44
CA LEU A 22 -0.87 -0.02 14.60
C LEU A 22 -0.40 -1.47 14.60
N LYS A 23 -0.83 -2.23 15.61
CA LYS A 23 -0.66 -3.68 15.66
C LYS A 23 -1.65 -4.37 14.70
N GLU A 24 -1.31 -5.58 14.26
CA GLU A 24 -2.17 -6.38 13.38
C GLU A 24 -3.60 -6.55 13.92
N VAL A 25 -3.77 -6.79 15.23
CA VAL A 25 -5.10 -6.87 15.86
C VAL A 25 -5.88 -5.56 15.79
N GLN A 26 -5.21 -4.41 15.75
CA GLN A 26 -5.87 -3.11 15.60
C GLN A 26 -6.28 -2.87 14.15
N LEU A 27 -5.43 -3.26 13.19
CA LEU A 27 -5.74 -3.19 11.76
C LEU A 27 -6.91 -4.11 11.40
N TYR A 28 -6.90 -5.34 11.90
CA TYR A 28 -7.96 -6.32 11.70
C TYR A 28 -9.33 -5.84 12.19
N ARG A 29 -9.36 -5.00 13.22
CA ARG A 29 -10.58 -4.47 13.84
C ARG A 29 -10.94 -3.06 13.37
N TYR A 30 -10.19 -2.50 12.43
CA TYR A 30 -10.27 -1.08 12.07
C TYR A 30 -11.65 -0.66 11.54
N TYR A 31 -12.33 -1.56 10.82
CA TYR A 31 -13.64 -1.31 10.21
C TYR A 31 -14.78 -2.10 10.85
N GLU A 32 -14.64 -2.61 12.09
CA GLU A 32 -15.69 -3.41 12.71
C GLU A 32 -17.09 -2.75 12.60
N PRO A 33 -18.12 -3.49 12.15
CA PRO A 33 -18.17 -4.95 11.95
C PRO A 33 -17.70 -5.46 10.57
N ASP A 34 -17.31 -4.56 9.66
CA ASP A 34 -16.83 -4.91 8.33
C ASP A 34 -15.39 -5.48 8.38
N PRO A 35 -14.93 -6.17 7.31
CA PRO A 35 -13.56 -6.66 7.25
C PRO A 35 -12.53 -5.55 7.45
N GLY A 36 -11.57 -5.77 8.34
CA GLY A 36 -10.50 -4.83 8.60
C GLY A 36 -9.37 -4.86 7.58
N ILE A 37 -8.23 -4.31 7.99
CA ILE A 37 -7.04 -4.10 7.17
C ILE A 37 -5.96 -5.10 7.59
N PHE A 38 -5.06 -5.44 6.68
CA PHE A 38 -3.81 -6.13 6.98
C PHE A 38 -2.68 -5.54 6.16
N MET A 39 -1.43 -5.83 6.56
CA MET A 39 -0.24 -5.38 5.83
C MET A 39 0.32 -6.50 4.97
N ALA A 40 0.53 -6.21 3.68
CA ALA A 40 1.25 -7.09 2.77
C ALA A 40 2.71 -6.64 2.66
N GLU A 41 3.55 -7.08 3.61
CA GLU A 41 4.90 -6.52 3.85
C GLU A 41 5.93 -6.77 2.74
N SER A 42 5.60 -7.53 1.70
CA SER A 42 6.49 -7.73 0.54
C SER A 42 5.72 -7.67 -0.77
N ALA A 43 6.43 -7.36 -1.86
CA ALA A 43 5.85 -7.37 -3.21
C ALA A 43 5.15 -8.70 -3.53
N ASN A 44 5.74 -9.85 -3.16
CA ASN A 44 5.12 -11.15 -3.39
C ASN A 44 3.80 -11.33 -2.62
N VAL A 45 3.76 -10.90 -1.36
CA VAL A 45 2.54 -10.97 -0.53
C VAL A 45 1.49 -10.00 -1.06
N ALA A 46 1.88 -8.80 -1.50
CA ALA A 46 0.98 -7.83 -2.11
C ALA A 46 0.37 -8.37 -3.40
N LEU A 47 1.17 -8.98 -4.28
CA LEU A 47 0.68 -9.62 -5.50
C LEU A 47 -0.29 -10.78 -5.20
N MET A 48 -0.03 -11.58 -4.16
CA MET A 48 -0.95 -12.63 -3.72
C MET A 48 -2.27 -12.06 -3.17
N ALA A 49 -2.21 -10.96 -2.40
CA ALA A 49 -3.39 -10.29 -1.89
C ALA A 49 -4.26 -9.74 -3.03
N LEU A 50 -3.63 -9.09 -4.02
CA LEU A 50 -4.31 -8.61 -5.23
C LEU A 50 -4.97 -9.76 -6.01
N ALA A 51 -4.25 -10.87 -6.19
CA ALA A 51 -4.78 -12.06 -6.85
C ALA A 51 -5.94 -12.72 -6.08
N ALA A 52 -5.99 -12.58 -4.76
CA ALA A 52 -7.08 -13.05 -3.91
C ALA A 52 -8.28 -12.09 -3.87
N GLY A 53 -8.22 -10.95 -4.56
CA GLY A 53 -9.31 -9.97 -4.66
C GLY A 53 -9.32 -8.90 -3.56
N TYR A 54 -8.22 -8.74 -2.81
CA TYR A 54 -8.11 -7.64 -1.84
C TYR A 54 -7.81 -6.31 -2.54
N GLU A 55 -8.49 -5.26 -2.09
CA GLU A 55 -8.29 -3.89 -2.57
C GLU A 55 -7.14 -3.21 -1.80
N PRO A 56 -6.14 -2.63 -2.49
CA PRO A 56 -5.06 -1.92 -1.83
C PRO A 56 -5.53 -0.53 -1.37
N LEU A 57 -5.18 -0.15 -0.15
CA LEU A 57 -5.49 1.19 0.39
C LEU A 57 -4.34 2.18 0.22
N ALA A 58 -3.11 1.69 0.37
CA ALA A 58 -1.89 2.46 0.24
C ALA A 58 -0.69 1.53 -0.02
N LEU A 59 0.40 2.10 -0.52
CA LEU A 59 1.70 1.43 -0.65
C LEU A 59 2.76 2.21 0.11
N LEU A 60 3.69 1.50 0.73
CA LEU A 60 4.92 2.04 1.27
C LEU A 60 6.10 1.37 0.56
N ALA A 61 7.02 2.15 0.00
CA ALA A 61 8.16 1.65 -0.75
C ALA A 61 9.42 2.47 -0.54
N GLU A 62 10.58 1.81 -0.49
CA GLU A 62 11.88 2.48 -0.52
C GLU A 62 12.15 3.04 -1.92
N ASN A 63 12.74 4.24 -2.00
CA ASN A 63 13.10 4.84 -3.28
C ASN A 63 14.09 3.98 -4.08
N GLU A 64 15.11 3.41 -3.42
CA GLU A 64 16.15 2.60 -4.08
C GLU A 64 15.60 1.33 -4.75
N ARG A 65 14.52 0.77 -4.23
CA ARG A 65 13.96 -0.51 -4.68
C ARG A 65 12.64 -0.37 -5.43
N PHE A 66 12.17 0.87 -5.63
CA PHE A 66 10.87 1.16 -6.21
C PHE A 66 10.62 0.40 -7.52
N ASP A 67 11.54 0.51 -8.46
CA ASP A 67 11.38 -0.10 -9.79
C ASP A 67 11.33 -1.63 -9.75
N ARG A 68 11.99 -2.26 -8.77
CA ARG A 68 12.06 -3.72 -8.65
C ARG A 68 10.95 -4.31 -7.79
N ALA A 69 10.46 -3.56 -6.81
CA ALA A 69 9.51 -4.05 -5.82
C ALA A 69 8.12 -3.42 -5.96
N ALA A 70 8.04 -2.09 -6.06
CA ALA A 70 6.77 -1.37 -6.07
C ALA A 70 6.15 -1.31 -7.48
N LEU A 71 6.96 -1.13 -8.52
CA LEU A 71 6.46 -1.00 -9.89
C LEU A 71 5.66 -2.22 -10.38
N PRO A 72 6.12 -3.47 -10.17
CA PRO A 72 5.32 -4.65 -10.55
C PRO A 72 3.98 -4.73 -9.80
N VAL A 73 3.93 -4.26 -8.55
CA VAL A 73 2.69 -4.23 -7.76
C VAL A 73 1.74 -3.16 -8.33
N LEU A 74 2.24 -1.96 -8.65
CA LEU A 74 1.44 -0.90 -9.25
C LEU A 74 0.90 -1.26 -10.62
N GLU A 75 1.70 -1.93 -11.45
CA GLU A 75 1.24 -2.47 -12.74
C GLU A 75 0.10 -3.46 -12.55
N LYS A 76 0.20 -4.35 -11.56
CA LYS A 76 -0.87 -5.30 -11.24
C LYS A 76 -2.13 -4.61 -10.71
N ILE A 77 -1.98 -3.54 -9.94
CA ILE A 77 -3.11 -2.73 -9.47
C ILE A 77 -3.81 -2.06 -10.65
N ALA A 78 -3.06 -1.45 -11.57
CA ALA A 78 -3.64 -0.85 -12.78
C ALA A 78 -4.35 -1.89 -13.66
N GLU A 79 -3.81 -3.11 -13.74
CA GLU A 79 -4.43 -4.23 -14.47
C GLU A 79 -5.79 -4.64 -13.86
N ILE A 80 -5.91 -4.68 -12.53
CA ILE A 80 -7.11 -5.17 -11.82
C ILE A 80 -8.15 -4.06 -11.61
N PHE A 81 -7.72 -2.89 -11.17
CA PHE A 81 -8.59 -1.79 -10.73
C PHE A 81 -8.65 -0.61 -11.73
N GLY A 82 -7.82 -0.63 -12.77
CA GLY A 82 -7.72 0.44 -13.77
C GLY A 82 -6.68 1.50 -13.42
N THR A 83 -6.23 2.23 -14.45
CA THR A 83 -5.21 3.27 -14.31
C THR A 83 -5.69 4.45 -13.47
N GLU A 84 -6.98 4.81 -13.54
CA GLU A 84 -7.54 5.89 -12.72
C GLU A 84 -7.43 5.57 -11.22
N PHE A 85 -7.75 4.34 -10.82
CA PHE A 85 -7.60 3.90 -9.44
C PHE A 85 -6.12 3.96 -9.01
N GLN A 86 -5.22 3.38 -9.83
CA GLN A 86 -3.79 3.36 -9.54
C GLN A 86 -3.18 4.77 -9.45
N GLU A 87 -3.66 5.72 -10.24
CA GLU A 87 -3.18 7.11 -10.24
C GLU A 87 -3.55 7.87 -8.98
N HIS A 88 -4.60 7.46 -8.25
CA HIS A 88 -5.03 8.09 -7.01
C HIS A 88 -4.53 7.35 -5.76
N LEU A 89 -4.15 6.07 -5.88
CA LEU A 89 -3.62 5.27 -4.79
C LEU A 89 -2.36 5.93 -4.18
N PRO A 90 -2.35 6.26 -2.87
CA PRO A 90 -1.20 6.87 -2.24
C PRO A 90 -0.02 5.88 -2.19
N VAL A 91 1.10 6.31 -2.75
CA VAL A 91 2.37 5.56 -2.72
C VAL A 91 3.37 6.37 -1.91
N TYR A 92 3.53 6.00 -0.65
CA TYR A 92 4.49 6.61 0.24
C TYR A 92 5.89 6.12 -0.05
N THR A 93 6.84 7.05 -0.14
CA THR A 93 8.25 6.76 -0.37
C THR A 93 9.12 7.42 0.67
N ALA A 94 10.12 6.69 1.15
CA ALA A 94 11.16 7.20 2.03
C ALA A 94 12.54 6.85 1.44
N ASP A 95 13.51 7.71 1.72
CA ASP A 95 14.95 7.47 1.51
C ASP A 95 15.56 6.66 2.65
#